data_AF-A0A378I3I3-F1
#
_entry.id   AF-A0A378I3I3-F1
#
_cell.length_a   1.000
_cell.length_b   1.000
_cell.length_c   1.000
_cell.angle_alpha   90.00
_cell.angle_beta   90.00
_cell.angle_gamma   90.00
#
_symmetry.space_group_name_H-M   'P 1'
#
loop_
_entity.id
_entity.type
_entity.pdbx_description
1 polymer ?
#
loop_
_entity_poly.entity_id
_entity_poly.type
_entity_poly.pdbx_seq_one_letter_code
_entity_poly.pdbx_strand_id
1 'polypeptide(L)'
;MLTTIISLLGIVIAWNIIYRVIKGRTPLRRKVKTTLVVLLFSSLILRFSHDIYAGLSRAIFSFNKQGEIELINSPLRVPPNQDATYCHQFKNQHGQVIDVVSTRGDGKYCGEFWQFKDKKSLLIPYKLNANQTIYWVSPSLQIVGPKLP
;
A
#
# COMPACT_ATOMS: atom_id res chain seq x y z
N MET A 1 -13.26 15.30 -11.06
CA MET A 1 -13.30 16.63 -10.40
C MET A 1 -14.62 16.89 -9.67
N LEU A 2 -15.78 16.70 -10.31
CA LEU A 2 -17.08 16.90 -9.64
C LEU A 2 -17.28 15.94 -8.44
N THR A 3 -16.98 14.66 -8.63
CA THR A 3 -17.08 13.63 -7.58
C THR A 3 -16.18 13.91 -6.39
N THR A 4 -14.94 14.35 -6.63
CA THR A 4 -13.99 14.73 -5.58
C THR A 4 -14.46 15.95 -4.77
N ILE A 5 -15.09 16.93 -5.43
CA ILE A 5 -15.64 18.12 -4.76
C ILE A 5 -16.85 17.75 -3.89
N ILE A 6 -17.75 16.90 -4.39
CA ILE A 6 -18.92 16.43 -3.65
C ILE A 6 -18.48 15.61 -2.42
N SER A 7 -17.48 14.75 -2.57
CA SER A 7 -16.91 13.98 -1.45
C SER A 7 -16.29 14.89 -0.39
N LEU A 8 -15.55 15.93 -0.79
CA LEU A 8 -14.98 16.93 0.11
C LEU A 8 -16.06 17.68 0.90
N LEU A 9 -17.13 18.11 0.23
CA LEU A 9 -18.28 18.77 0.86
C LEU A 9 -18.98 17.85 1.87
N GLY A 10 -19.15 16.58 1.53
CA GLY A 10 -19.70 15.56 2.43
C GLY A 10 -18.88 15.40 3.72
N ILE A 11 -17.55 15.38 3.61
CA ILE A 11 -16.64 15.30 4.76
C ILE A 11 -16.78 16.53 5.66
N VAL A 12 -16.84 17.74 5.09
CA VAL A 12 -17.00 18.99 5.85
C VAL A 12 -18.34 19.04 6.59
N ILE A 13 -19.42 18.59 5.97
CA ILE A 13 -20.75 18.54 6.59
C ILE A 13 -20.78 17.50 7.72
N ALA A 14 -20.29 16.29 7.47
CA ALA A 14 -20.20 15.24 8.47
C ALA A 14 -19.36 15.67 9.68
N TRP A 15 -18.22 16.34 9.44
CA TRP A 15 -17.37 16.87 10.50
C TRP A 15 -18.09 17.92 11.35
N ASN A 16 -18.86 18.82 10.74
CA ASN A 16 -19.66 19.82 11.47
C ASN A 16 -20.72 19.18 12.38
N ILE A 17 -21.38 18.11 11.92
CA ILE A 17 -22.37 17.37 12.71
C ILE A 17 -21.70 16.68 13.90
N ILE A 18 -20.59 15.96 13.66
CA ILE A 18 -19.80 15.28 14.70
C ILE A 18 -19.29 16.31 15.73
N TYR A 19 -18.74 17.43 15.28
CA TYR A 19 -18.24 18.49 16.15
C TYR A 19 -19.34 19.07 17.06
N ARG A 20 -20.55 19.30 16.53
CA ARG A 20 -21.70 19.74 17.33
C ARG A 20 -22.10 18.72 18.38
N VAL A 21 -22.11 17.42 18.06
CA VAL A 21 -22.43 16.33 19.00
C VAL A 21 -21.41 16.25 20.15
N ILE A 22 -20.13 16.46 19.83
CA ILE A 22 -19.00 16.44 20.79
C ILE A 22 -19.01 17.68 21.71
N LYS A 23 -19.46 18.86 21.26
CA LYS A 23 -19.42 20.12 22.05
C LYS A 23 -20.49 20.22 23.17
N GLY A 24 -21.17 19.13 23.53
CA GLY A 24 -22.17 19.12 24.60
C GLY A 24 -21.61 19.54 25.98
N ARG A 25 -22.46 20.18 26.81
CA ARG A 25 -22.10 20.93 28.04
C ARG A 25 -21.38 20.16 29.15
N THR A 26 -21.45 18.83 29.22
CA THR A 26 -20.89 18.04 30.35
C THR A 26 -19.58 17.32 30.00
N PRO A 27 -18.50 17.50 30.79
CA PRO A 27 -17.15 17.01 30.46
C PRO A 27 -17.02 15.48 30.43
N LEU A 28 -17.73 14.76 31.32
CA LEU A 28 -17.71 13.29 31.36
C LEU A 28 -18.33 12.68 30.08
N ARG A 29 -19.50 13.18 29.68
CA ARG A 29 -20.17 12.77 28.43
C ARG A 29 -19.36 13.17 27.19
N ARG A 30 -18.55 14.23 27.26
CA ARG A 30 -17.68 14.65 26.17
C ARG A 30 -16.59 13.62 25.88
N LYS A 31 -15.90 13.11 26.92
CA LYS A 31 -14.89 12.05 26.77
C LYS A 31 -15.49 10.80 26.13
N VAL A 32 -16.60 10.30 26.67
CA VAL A 32 -17.29 9.10 26.15
C VAL A 32 -17.72 9.29 24.69
N LYS A 33 -18.33 10.44 24.35
CA LYS A 33 -18.72 10.75 22.97
C LYS A 33 -17.54 10.76 22.02
N THR A 34 -16.43 11.39 22.40
CA THR A 34 -15.23 11.41 21.56
C THR A 34 -14.65 10.00 21.39
N THR A 35 -14.57 9.21 22.45
CA THR A 35 -14.09 7.81 22.37
C THR A 35 -14.98 6.98 21.45
N LEU A 36 -16.31 7.13 21.54
CA LEU A 36 -17.25 6.39 20.70
C LEU A 36 -17.15 6.79 19.23
N VAL A 37 -16.97 8.09 18.94
CA VAL A 37 -16.69 8.57 17.59
C VAL A 37 -15.36 7.99 17.08
N VAL A 38 -14.29 8.05 17.87
CA VAL A 38 -12.98 7.50 17.48
C VAL A 38 -13.07 5.98 17.23
N LEU A 39 -13.81 5.24 18.05
CA LEU A 39 -14.03 3.81 17.87
C LEU A 39 -14.81 3.52 16.58
N LEU A 40 -15.89 4.26 16.31
CA LEU A 40 -16.68 4.14 15.08
C LEU A 40 -15.84 4.40 13.83
N PHE A 41 -14.90 5.34 13.90
CA PHE A 41 -14.01 5.68 12.79
C PHE A 41 -12.64 4.97 12.87
N SER A 42 -12.40 4.09 13.84
CA SER A 42 -11.08 3.50 14.08
C SER A 42 -10.56 2.71 12.88
N SER A 43 -11.40 1.88 12.26
CA SER A 43 -11.07 1.12 11.06
C SER A 43 -10.78 2.03 9.86
N LEU A 44 -11.52 3.14 9.73
CA LEU A 44 -11.30 4.13 8.68
C LEU A 44 -9.97 4.86 8.89
N ILE A 45 -9.67 5.25 10.12
CA ILE A 45 -8.40 5.90 10.50
C ILE A 45 -7.24 4.97 10.23
N LEU A 46 -7.31 3.70 10.64
CA LEU A 46 -6.26 2.70 10.40
C LEU A 46 -5.99 2.53 8.91
N ARG A 47 -7.05 2.38 8.10
CA ARG A 47 -6.92 2.19 6.66
C ARG A 47 -6.32 3.44 5.99
N PHE A 48 -6.79 4.61 6.38
CA PHE A 48 -6.29 5.89 5.87
C PHE A 48 -4.82 6.13 6.25
N SER A 49 -4.43 5.84 7.49
CA SER A 49 -3.04 5.90 7.93
C SER A 49 -2.15 4.94 7.15
N HIS A 50 -2.62 3.73 6.87
CA HIS A 50 -1.88 2.75 6.07
C HIS A 50 -1.69 3.24 4.63
N ASP A 51 -2.73 3.80 4.00
CA ASP A 51 -2.65 4.35 2.64
C ASP A 51 -1.78 5.61 2.54
N ILE A 52 -1.76 6.46 3.57
CA ILE A 52 -0.81 7.59 3.64
C ILE A 52 0.62 7.08 3.77
N TYR A 53 0.85 6.16 4.70
CA TYR A 53 2.18 5.58 4.91
C TYR A 53 2.68 4.89 3.63
N ALA A 54 1.79 4.17 2.94
CA ALA A 54 2.02 3.58 1.64
C ALA A 54 2.51 4.57 0.59
N GLY A 55 1.75 5.65 0.40
CA GLY A 55 2.08 6.70 -0.55
C GLY A 55 3.41 7.37 -0.22
N LEU A 56 3.64 7.67 1.06
CA LEU A 56 4.86 8.35 1.50
C LEU A 56 6.10 7.45 1.37
N SER A 57 6.01 6.20 1.82
CA SER A 57 7.08 5.20 1.69
C SER A 57 7.46 5.01 0.22
N ARG A 58 6.46 4.93 -0.66
CA ARG A 58 6.68 4.86 -2.11
C ARG A 58 7.38 6.09 -2.65
N ALA A 59 6.94 7.28 -2.26
CA ALA A 59 7.51 8.55 -2.72
C ALA A 59 8.98 8.65 -2.30
N ILE A 60 9.30 8.38 -1.03
CA ILE A 60 10.66 8.36 -0.48
C ILE A 60 11.54 7.37 -1.26
N PHE A 61 11.04 6.16 -1.51
CA PHE A 61 11.79 5.19 -2.31
C PHE A 61 12.02 5.70 -3.73
N SER A 62 10.97 6.27 -4.35
CA SER A 62 10.96 6.77 -5.72
C SER A 62 11.88 7.96 -5.96
N PHE A 63 12.15 8.80 -4.95
CA PHE A 63 13.11 9.90 -5.07
C PHE A 63 14.53 9.43 -5.42
N ASN A 64 14.92 8.25 -4.90
CA ASN A 64 16.24 7.67 -5.11
C ASN A 64 16.18 6.42 -6.02
N LYS A 65 15.12 6.26 -6.81
CA LYS A 65 14.99 5.11 -7.73
C LYS A 65 15.97 5.27 -8.89
N GLN A 66 16.37 4.16 -9.48
CA GLN A 66 17.14 4.18 -10.73
C GLN A 66 16.24 4.05 -11.95
N GLY A 67 15.10 3.37 -11.80
CA GLY A 67 14.12 3.22 -12.86
C GLY A 67 12.79 2.67 -12.34
N GLU A 68 11.85 2.50 -13.25
CA GLU A 68 10.56 1.83 -13.01
C GLU A 68 10.33 0.75 -14.05
N ILE A 69 9.74 -0.36 -13.63
CA ILE A 69 9.34 -1.44 -14.50
C ILE A 69 7.86 -1.75 -14.30
N GLU A 70 7.14 -2.03 -15.38
CA GLU A 70 5.77 -2.54 -15.24
C GLU A 70 5.78 -3.94 -14.62
N LEU A 71 4.86 -4.18 -13.69
CA LEU A 71 4.73 -5.45 -12.98
C LEU A 71 4.67 -6.66 -13.92
N ILE A 72 3.99 -6.53 -15.06
CA ILE A 72 3.85 -7.61 -16.06
C ILE A 72 5.17 -7.98 -16.77
N ASN A 73 6.07 -7.01 -16.92
CA ASN A 73 7.43 -7.18 -17.46
C ASN A 73 8.46 -7.42 -16.34
N SER A 74 7.95 -7.44 -15.12
CA SER A 74 8.48 -7.91 -13.86
C SER A 74 9.35 -9.17 -13.84
N PRO A 75 10.56 -9.26 -13.27
CA PRO A 75 11.07 -10.58 -12.87
C PRO A 75 10.26 -11.15 -11.69
N LEU A 76 9.39 -10.35 -11.07
CA LEU A 76 8.47 -10.82 -10.03
C LEU A 76 7.28 -11.60 -10.63
N ARG A 77 7.10 -11.62 -11.95
CA ARG A 77 6.08 -12.43 -12.60
C ARG A 77 6.51 -13.89 -12.60
N VAL A 78 5.68 -14.77 -12.06
CA VAL A 78 5.91 -16.21 -12.09
C VAL A 78 5.77 -16.69 -13.54
N PRO A 79 6.80 -17.30 -14.13
CA PRO A 79 6.72 -17.86 -15.47
C PRO A 79 5.61 -18.93 -15.56
N PRO A 80 4.92 -19.09 -16.71
CA PRO A 80 3.80 -20.02 -16.84
C PRO A 80 4.18 -21.48 -16.60
N ASN A 81 5.46 -21.84 -16.75
CA ASN A 81 5.98 -23.19 -16.55
C ASN A 81 6.58 -23.40 -15.14
N GLN A 82 6.42 -22.44 -14.23
CA GLN A 82 6.95 -22.52 -12.88
C GLN A 82 5.85 -22.37 -11.83
N ASP A 83 6.13 -22.91 -10.65
CA ASP A 83 5.22 -22.90 -9.51
C ASP A 83 5.61 -21.82 -8.47
N ALA A 84 4.91 -21.83 -7.33
CA ALA A 84 5.15 -20.91 -6.23
C ALA A 84 6.60 -20.92 -5.71
N THR A 85 7.34 -22.01 -5.93
CA THR A 85 8.77 -22.14 -5.60
C THR A 85 9.66 -21.14 -6.35
N TYR A 86 9.23 -20.62 -7.50
CA TYR A 86 9.93 -19.53 -8.19
C TYR A 86 10.12 -18.32 -7.28
N CYS A 87 9.18 -18.05 -6.38
CA CYS A 87 9.25 -16.91 -5.49
C CYS A 87 10.34 -17.04 -4.43
N HIS A 88 10.87 -18.25 -4.21
CA HIS A 88 11.89 -18.47 -3.19
C HIS A 88 13.24 -17.82 -3.49
N GLN A 89 13.48 -17.43 -4.75
CA GLN A 89 14.68 -16.68 -5.13
C GLN A 89 14.65 -15.21 -4.64
N PHE A 90 13.47 -14.74 -4.24
CA PHE A 90 13.26 -13.38 -3.75
C PHE A 90 13.18 -13.39 -2.22
N LYS A 91 13.68 -12.31 -1.61
CA LYS A 91 13.63 -12.09 -0.17
C LYS A 91 12.92 -10.78 0.16
N ASN A 92 12.35 -10.66 1.34
CA ASN A 92 11.86 -9.39 1.86
C ASN A 92 13.02 -8.54 2.42
N GLN A 93 12.72 -7.32 2.89
CA GLN A 93 13.72 -6.45 3.54
C GLN A 93 14.37 -7.05 4.81
N HIS A 94 13.79 -8.11 5.39
CA HIS A 94 14.31 -8.80 6.57
C HIS A 94 15.10 -10.06 6.21
N GLY A 95 15.32 -10.34 4.92
CA GLY A 95 16.05 -11.51 4.44
C GLY A 95 15.25 -12.81 4.45
N GLN A 96 13.95 -12.75 4.74
CA GLN A 96 13.05 -13.91 4.69
C GLN A 96 12.58 -14.15 3.26
N VAL A 97 12.36 -15.40 2.91
CA VAL A 97 11.93 -15.82 1.57
C VAL A 97 10.50 -15.34 1.28
N ILE A 98 10.23 -15.00 0.02
CA ILE A 98 8.87 -14.65 -0.42
C ILE A 98 8.10 -15.91 -0.79
N ASP A 99 7.14 -16.29 0.03
CA ASP A 99 6.26 -17.45 -0.20
C ASP A 99 4.86 -17.05 -0.69
N VAL A 100 4.57 -15.73 -0.68
CA VAL A 100 3.26 -15.19 -1.09
C VAL A 100 3.19 -15.09 -2.60
N VAL A 101 2.14 -15.65 -3.20
CA VAL A 101 1.84 -15.52 -4.64
C VAL A 101 0.51 -14.80 -4.84
N SER A 102 0.56 -13.65 -5.51
CA SER A 102 -0.62 -12.87 -5.89
C SER A 102 -1.06 -13.19 -7.31
N THR A 103 -2.37 -13.30 -7.56
CA THR A 103 -2.94 -13.61 -8.89
C THR A 103 -3.81 -12.46 -9.41
N ARG A 104 -3.60 -12.08 -10.67
CA ARG A 104 -4.36 -11.09 -11.46
C ARG A 104 -4.73 -11.70 -12.82
N GLY A 105 -5.63 -11.05 -13.56
CA GLY A 105 -6.11 -11.57 -14.85
C GLY A 105 -5.01 -11.79 -15.90
N ASP A 106 -3.85 -11.16 -15.77
CA ASP A 106 -2.70 -11.24 -16.67
C ASP A 106 -1.54 -12.13 -16.17
N GLY A 107 -1.62 -12.66 -14.93
CA GLY A 107 -0.60 -13.56 -14.42
C GLY A 107 -0.56 -13.75 -12.90
N LYS A 108 0.45 -14.51 -12.48
CA LYS A 108 0.82 -14.75 -11.08
C LYS A 108 2.12 -14.00 -10.77
N TYR A 109 2.24 -13.47 -9.56
CA TYR A 109 3.36 -12.61 -9.16
C TYR A 109 3.82 -12.90 -7.74
N CYS A 110 5.12 -12.82 -7.52
CA CYS A 110 5.77 -13.04 -6.23
C CYS A 110 5.64 -11.81 -5.33
N GLY A 111 4.97 -12.00 -4.19
CA GLY A 111 4.71 -10.96 -3.18
C GLY A 111 3.32 -10.35 -3.27
N GLU A 112 3.03 -9.48 -2.33
CA GLU A 112 1.79 -8.70 -2.26
C GLU A 112 2.06 -7.27 -2.74
N PHE A 113 1.35 -6.85 -3.80
CA PHE A 113 1.57 -5.54 -4.42
C PHE A 113 0.49 -4.54 -3.99
N TRP A 114 0.89 -3.30 -3.74
CA TRP A 114 -0.06 -2.25 -3.37
C TRP A 114 -0.96 -1.87 -4.54
N GLN A 115 -2.28 -1.91 -4.35
CA GLN A 115 -3.30 -1.66 -5.41
C GLN A 115 -3.18 -2.60 -6.61
N PHE A 116 -2.65 -3.80 -6.39
CA PHE A 116 -2.36 -4.82 -7.40
C PHE A 116 -3.51 -5.11 -8.36
N LYS A 117 -4.71 -5.31 -7.81
CA LYS A 117 -5.91 -5.71 -8.55
C LYS A 117 -6.65 -4.52 -9.16
N ASP A 118 -6.50 -3.34 -8.58
CA ASP A 118 -7.29 -2.16 -8.94
C ASP A 118 -6.66 -1.37 -10.10
N LYS A 119 -5.35 -1.53 -10.33
CA LYS A 119 -4.61 -0.81 -11.37
C LYS A 119 -4.34 -1.66 -12.60
N LYS A 120 -4.65 -1.13 -13.79
CA LYS A 120 -4.33 -1.76 -15.08
C LYS A 120 -2.80 -1.91 -15.27
N SER A 121 -2.06 -0.80 -15.16
CA SER A 121 -0.60 -0.81 -15.13
C SER A 121 -0.11 -0.45 -13.72
N LEU A 122 0.70 -1.33 -13.13
CA LEU A 122 1.38 -1.09 -11.87
C LEU A 122 2.88 -0.99 -12.14
N LEU A 123 3.41 0.22 -12.03
CA LEU A 123 4.85 0.47 -12.11
C LEU A 123 5.50 0.15 -10.77
N ILE A 124 6.69 -0.44 -10.81
CA ILE A 124 7.46 -0.83 -9.63
C ILE A 124 8.81 -0.11 -9.73
N PRO A 125 9.09 0.84 -8.83
CA PRO A 125 10.39 1.46 -8.80
C PRO A 125 11.41 0.46 -8.26
N TYR A 126 12.62 0.49 -8.82
CA TYR A 126 13.72 -0.36 -8.40
C TYR A 126 15.01 0.41 -8.14
N LYS A 127 15.89 -0.21 -7.36
CA LYS A 127 17.25 0.24 -7.09
C LYS A 127 18.21 -0.94 -7.21
N LEU A 128 19.33 -0.72 -7.85
CA LEU A 128 20.45 -1.66 -7.93
C LEU A 128 21.40 -1.36 -6.77
N ASN A 129 21.72 -2.42 -6.03
CA ASN A 129 22.84 -2.50 -5.12
C ASN A 129 23.94 -3.36 -5.77
N ALA A 130 25.15 -3.39 -5.22
CA ALA A 130 26.32 -4.04 -5.83
C ALA A 130 26.01 -5.41 -6.47
N ASN A 131 25.25 -6.26 -5.76
CA ASN A 131 24.91 -7.63 -6.16
C ASN A 131 23.39 -7.94 -6.16
N GLN A 132 22.51 -6.96 -5.94
CA GLN A 132 21.07 -7.21 -5.72
C GLN A 132 20.21 -6.11 -6.33
N THR A 133 18.98 -6.45 -6.72
CA THR A 133 17.97 -5.48 -7.13
C THR A 133 16.87 -5.41 -6.09
N ILE A 134 16.59 -4.21 -5.59
CA ILE A 134 15.54 -3.93 -4.62
C ILE A 134 14.36 -3.34 -5.35
N TYR A 135 13.22 -4.02 -5.31
CA TYR A 135 11.92 -3.58 -5.82
C TYR A 135 11.10 -3.05 -4.65
N TRP A 136 10.47 -1.89 -4.80
CA TRP A 136 9.49 -1.43 -3.83
C TRP A 136 8.10 -1.85 -4.29
N VAL A 137 7.44 -2.67 -3.49
CA VAL A 137 6.30 -3.48 -3.94
C VAL A 137 5.04 -3.15 -3.15
N SER A 138 5.22 -2.88 -1.87
CA SER A 138 4.17 -2.41 -0.98
C SER A 138 4.74 -1.47 0.10
N PRO A 139 3.88 -0.81 0.89
CA PRO A 139 4.25 0.14 1.94
C PRO A 139 5.32 -0.38 2.89
N SER A 140 5.19 -1.67 3.19
CA SER A 140 5.96 -2.43 4.16
C SER A 140 6.74 -3.58 3.51
N LEU A 141 6.70 -3.72 2.18
CA LEU A 141 7.36 -4.80 1.46
C LEU A 141 8.29 -4.24 0.39
N GLN A 142 9.58 -4.40 0.64
CA GLN A 142 10.60 -4.36 -0.39
C GLN A 142 10.97 -5.79 -0.75
N ILE A 143 11.02 -6.08 -2.04
CA ILE A 143 11.47 -7.38 -2.53
C ILE A 143 12.89 -7.23 -3.05
N VAL A 144 13.79 -8.01 -2.47
CA VAL A 144 15.19 -8.11 -2.85
C VAL A 144 15.32 -9.32 -3.76
N GLY A 145 15.69 -9.08 -5.01
CA GLY A 145 15.95 -10.11 -6.01
C GLY A 145 17.42 -10.16 -6.43
N PRO A 146 17.81 -11.21 -7.17
CA PRO A 146 19.11 -11.27 -7.81
C PRO A 146 19.29 -10.08 -8.76
N LYS A 147 20.54 -9.64 -8.93
CA LYS A 147 20.88 -8.56 -9.87
C LYS A 147 20.45 -8.99 -11.27
N LEU A 148 19.59 -8.20 -11.90
CA LEU A 148 19.30 -8.36 -13.32
C LEU A 148 20.58 -8.06 -14.13
N PRO A 149 20.91 -8.88 -15.15
CA PRO A 149 22.06 -8.66 -16.01
C PRO A 149 21.97 -7.36 -16.81
#